data_AF-S7RLY7-F1
#
_entry.id   AF-S7RLY7-F1
#
_cell.length_a   1.000
_cell.length_b   1.000
_cell.length_c   1.000
_cell.angle_alpha   90.00
_cell.angle_beta   90.00
_cell.angle_gamma   90.00
#
_symmetry.space_group_name_H-M   'P 1'
#
loop_
_entity.id
_entity.type
_entity.pdbx_description
1 polymer ?
#
loop_
_entity_poly.entity_id
_entity_poly.type
_entity_poly.pdbx_seq_one_letter_code
_entity_poly.pdbx_strand_id
1 'polypeptide(L)'
;MLSMARTCLKKASGTSSRAASTARILGRLPSHNLSVAPATCRTLYNAAPVRLQKTRPLRASNTGSWNDDDKEKLLEFLEGRADSCKPENEWKLFAMYAKPGSDLTPVDYFKLIITNMEFLASYAPSVEFNEFRSANVEPESTINRGREALMTFATSADRWMQKAISHPEAEEKGMHTDSELLESAQHLAWNTRLIQQYKQGDMPPGTSWQDLCDAILLSMHLAVKNMERYVGGKWE
;
A
#
# COMPACT_ATOMS: atom_id res chain seq x y z
N MET A 1 -14.18 -55.10 -38.02
CA MET A 1 -14.37 -56.40 -37.34
C MET A 1 -13.35 -56.45 -36.21
N LEU A 2 -13.73 -55.98 -35.02
CA LEU A 2 -14.26 -56.80 -33.90
C LEU A 2 -13.13 -57.48 -33.11
N SER A 3 -12.88 -56.99 -31.88
CA SER A 3 -12.82 -57.78 -30.63
C SER A 3 -12.11 -56.96 -29.53
N MET A 4 -12.87 -56.36 -28.61
CA MET A 4 -13.03 -56.75 -27.18
C MET A 4 -11.81 -56.40 -26.30
N ALA A 5 -11.85 -55.49 -25.31
CA ALA A 5 -12.75 -55.19 -24.19
C ALA A 5 -12.23 -55.72 -22.82
N ARG A 6 -12.11 -54.78 -21.85
CA ARG A 6 -12.17 -54.92 -20.37
C ARG A 6 -10.93 -55.57 -19.73
N THR A 7 -10.37 -55.12 -18.60
CA THR A 7 -10.95 -54.68 -17.30
C THR A 7 -9.80 -54.00 -16.53
N CYS A 8 -9.95 -52.87 -15.86
CA CYS A 8 -10.19 -52.83 -14.41
C CYS A 8 -10.58 -51.42 -13.95
N LEU A 9 -11.86 -51.28 -13.61
CA LEU A 9 -12.43 -50.18 -12.83
C LEU A 9 -12.67 -50.74 -11.43
N LYS A 10 -11.97 -50.22 -10.41
CA LYS A 10 -12.42 -50.29 -9.02
C LYS A 10 -12.31 -48.90 -8.39
N LYS A 11 -13.47 -48.46 -7.94
CA LYS A 11 -13.77 -47.23 -7.20
C LYS A 11 -12.85 -47.03 -5.99
N ALA A 12 -12.41 -45.80 -5.80
CA ALA A 12 -12.33 -45.19 -4.47
C ALA A 12 -12.97 -43.80 -4.56
N SER A 13 -14.22 -43.75 -4.12
CA SER A 13 -14.93 -42.55 -3.73
C SER A 13 -14.34 -41.99 -2.43
N GLY A 14 -14.10 -40.69 -2.37
CA GLY A 14 -13.99 -39.98 -1.09
C GLY A 14 -12.95 -38.87 -1.06
N THR A 15 -13.44 -37.68 -0.69
CA THR A 15 -12.69 -36.50 -0.19
C THR A 15 -11.91 -35.69 -1.24
N SER A 16 -11.89 -34.36 -1.23
CA SER A 16 -12.58 -33.31 -0.50
C SER A 16 -12.15 -32.00 -1.19
N SER A 17 -13.01 -31.35 -1.98
CA SER A 17 -13.58 -30.04 -1.68
C SER A 17 -12.78 -29.13 -0.71
N ARG A 18 -11.50 -28.82 -1.02
CA ARG A 18 -10.76 -27.76 -0.29
C ARG A 18 -10.01 -26.75 -1.14
N ALA A 19 -9.86 -26.97 -2.46
CA ALA A 19 -9.19 -26.00 -3.34
C ALA A 19 -10.13 -24.92 -3.94
N ALA A 20 -11.45 -25.03 -3.75
CA ALA A 20 -12.43 -24.13 -4.36
C ALA A 20 -13.05 -23.08 -3.39
N SER A 21 -12.60 -23.04 -2.13
CA SER A 21 -13.17 -22.14 -1.10
C SER A 21 -12.40 -20.82 -0.93
N THR A 22 -11.11 -20.75 -1.28
CA THR A 22 -10.30 -19.54 -1.06
C THR A 22 -10.51 -18.47 -2.12
N ALA A 23 -10.88 -18.86 -3.35
CA ALA A 23 -11.18 -17.93 -4.45
C ALA A 23 -12.56 -17.24 -4.33
N ARG A 24 -13.37 -17.59 -3.33
CA ARG A 24 -14.76 -17.11 -3.20
C ARG A 24 -14.95 -16.02 -2.13
N ILE A 25 -13.92 -15.71 -1.33
CA ILE A 25 -14.01 -14.73 -0.22
C ILE A 25 -13.74 -13.28 -0.69
N LEU A 26 -13.10 -13.08 -1.85
CA LEU A 26 -12.88 -11.74 -2.43
C LEU A 26 -13.92 -11.36 -3.51
N GLY A 27 -14.92 -12.21 -3.74
CA GLY A 27 -15.87 -12.10 -4.85
C GLY A 27 -17.29 -11.68 -4.43
N ARG A 28 -17.43 -10.49 -3.83
CA ARG A 28 -18.64 -9.62 -3.83
C ARG A 28 -18.48 -8.55 -2.75
N LEU A 29 -17.87 -7.42 -3.12
CA LEU A 29 -18.01 -6.19 -2.32
C LEU A 29 -19.37 -5.55 -2.65
N PRO A 30 -20.17 -5.13 -1.66
CA PRO A 30 -21.45 -4.49 -1.91
C PRO A 30 -21.26 -3.17 -2.65
N SER A 31 -22.01 -2.97 -3.73
CA SER A 31 -22.18 -1.70 -4.42
C SER A 31 -23.04 -0.74 -3.57
N HIS A 32 -22.51 -0.28 -2.44
CA HIS A 32 -23.17 0.69 -1.59
C HIS A 32 -22.38 1.99 -1.49
N ASN A 33 -22.96 3.03 -2.11
CA ASN A 33 -22.85 4.45 -1.81
C ASN A 33 -21.45 5.07 -1.72
N LEU A 34 -20.98 5.54 -2.88
CA LEU A 34 -19.95 6.59 -3.06
C LEU A 34 -20.32 7.96 -2.40
N SER A 35 -21.42 8.05 -1.65
CA SER A 35 -22.01 9.30 -1.18
C SER A 35 -21.57 9.75 0.22
N VAL A 36 -20.80 8.94 0.97
CA VAL A 36 -20.45 9.25 2.38
C VAL A 36 -18.97 9.64 2.57
N ALA A 37 -18.17 9.57 1.51
CA ALA A 37 -16.74 9.90 1.53
C ALA A 37 -16.41 11.37 1.92
N PRO A 38 -17.16 12.42 1.53
CA PRO A 38 -16.69 13.79 1.73
C PRO A 38 -16.68 14.24 3.20
N ALA A 39 -17.69 13.83 3.98
CA ALA A 39 -17.83 14.25 5.38
C ALA A 39 -16.89 13.50 6.34
N THR A 40 -16.53 12.26 5.99
CA THR A 40 -15.73 11.38 6.84
C THR A 40 -14.23 11.71 6.74
N CYS A 41 -13.74 12.08 5.54
CA CYS A 41 -12.34 12.47 5.35
C CYS A 41 -11.95 13.74 6.11
N ARG A 42 -12.85 14.74 6.19
CA ARG A 42 -12.57 16.00 6.92
C ARG A 42 -12.49 15.81 8.44
N THR A 43 -13.33 14.95 9.00
CA THR A 43 -13.34 14.61 10.43
C THR A 43 -12.14 13.74 10.81
N LEU A 44 -11.72 12.83 9.93
CA LEU A 44 -10.54 11.98 10.15
C LEU A 44 -9.22 12.75 9.96
N TYR A 45 -9.17 13.75 9.06
CA TYR A 45 -8.02 14.65 8.88
C TYR A 45 -7.73 15.49 10.15
N ASN A 46 -8.78 15.99 10.82
CA ASN A 46 -8.63 16.69 12.10
C ASN A 46 -8.27 15.75 13.27
N ALA A 47 -8.42 14.43 13.08
CA ALA A 47 -8.03 13.40 14.03
C ALA A 47 -6.64 12.79 13.74
N ALA A 48 -6.00 13.17 12.63
CA ALA A 48 -4.63 12.75 12.33
C ALA A 48 -3.68 13.36 13.37
N PRO A 49 -2.90 12.55 14.12
CA PRO A 49 -2.07 13.07 15.18
C PRO A 49 -0.91 13.89 14.61
N VAL A 50 -0.52 14.92 15.35
CA VAL A 50 0.71 15.74 15.24
C VAL A 50 2.01 14.92 15.02
N ARG A 51 1.97 13.58 15.09
CA ARG A 51 3.10 12.67 14.84
C ARG A 51 3.59 12.67 13.39
N LEU A 52 2.73 12.86 12.39
CA LEU A 52 3.18 13.07 11.00
C LEU A 52 3.97 14.38 10.84
N GLN A 53 3.85 15.32 11.80
CA GLN A 53 4.63 16.56 11.86
C GLN A 53 5.92 16.42 12.69
N LYS A 54 6.19 15.26 13.31
CA LYS A 54 7.30 15.03 14.26
C LYS A 54 8.32 13.98 13.80
N THR A 55 8.23 13.46 12.58
CA THR A 55 9.31 12.67 12.00
C THR A 55 10.55 13.56 11.85
N ARG A 56 11.61 13.23 12.60
CA ARG A 56 12.87 13.96 12.58
C ARG A 56 13.42 13.85 11.14
N PRO A 57 13.59 14.97 10.41
CA PRO A 57 14.11 14.90 9.05
C PRO A 57 15.50 14.28 9.06
N LEU A 58 15.87 13.61 7.96
CA LEU A 58 17.26 13.24 7.64
C LEU A 58 18.10 14.53 7.62
N ARG A 59 18.55 14.94 8.82
CA ARG A 59 19.39 16.07 9.17
C ARG A 59 19.40 17.18 8.10
N ALA A 60 18.41 18.09 8.19
CA ALA A 60 18.54 19.41 7.61
C ALA A 60 19.93 19.97 7.96
N SER A 61 20.61 20.55 6.98
CA SER A 61 21.84 21.31 7.19
C SER A 61 21.60 22.32 8.34
N ASN A 62 22.65 22.64 9.10
CA ASN A 62 22.64 23.38 10.39
C ASN A 62 21.92 24.77 10.37
N THR A 63 21.26 25.16 9.29
CA THR A 63 20.57 26.43 9.05
C THR A 63 19.03 26.34 9.14
N GLY A 64 18.45 25.16 9.38
CA GLY A 64 17.01 25.03 9.68
C GLY A 64 16.06 25.19 8.48
N SER A 65 16.59 25.37 7.27
CA SER A 65 15.85 25.36 6.00
C SER A 65 16.56 24.47 5.01
N TRP A 66 15.82 23.57 4.35
CA TRP A 66 16.33 22.82 3.20
C TRP A 66 16.65 23.80 2.07
N ASN A 67 17.88 23.79 1.56
CA ASN A 67 18.21 24.47 0.31
C ASN A 67 17.68 23.63 -0.87
N ASP A 68 17.64 24.22 -2.06
CA ASP A 68 17.04 23.55 -3.23
C ASP A 68 17.83 22.30 -3.67
N ASP A 69 19.16 22.30 -3.49
CA ASP A 69 20.01 21.12 -3.76
C ASP A 69 19.67 19.93 -2.84
N ASP A 70 19.40 20.20 -1.56
CA ASP A 70 19.04 19.17 -0.59
C ASP A 70 17.63 18.62 -0.86
N LYS A 71 16.69 19.48 -1.30
CA LYS A 71 15.34 19.06 -1.72
C LYS A 71 15.39 18.17 -2.96
N GLU A 72 16.22 18.50 -3.95
CA GLU A 72 16.35 17.69 -5.17
C GLU A 72 16.96 16.32 -4.86
N LYS A 73 18.03 16.26 -4.05
CA LYS A 73 18.60 14.96 -3.61
C LYS A 73 17.60 14.08 -2.88
N LEU A 74 16.74 14.69 -2.06
CA LEU A 74 15.70 13.95 -1.34
C LEU A 74 14.62 13.45 -2.31
N LEU A 75 14.26 14.24 -3.32
CA LEU A 75 13.36 13.81 -4.39
C LEU A 75 13.98 12.66 -5.19
N GLU A 76 15.23 12.78 -5.64
CA GLU A 76 15.93 11.72 -6.38
C GLU A 76 15.98 10.40 -5.58
N PHE A 77 16.21 10.49 -4.27
CA PHE A 77 16.15 9.33 -3.38
C PHE A 77 14.75 8.73 -3.31
N LEU A 78 13.71 9.58 -3.16
CA LEU A 78 12.32 9.15 -3.12
C LEU A 78 11.92 8.45 -4.44
N GLU A 79 12.34 9.00 -5.57
CA GLU A 79 12.09 8.44 -6.89
C GLU A 79 12.83 7.12 -7.11
N GLY A 80 14.11 7.04 -6.74
CA GLY A 80 14.86 5.79 -6.81
C GLY A 80 14.23 4.70 -5.94
N ARG A 81 13.69 5.08 -4.77
CA ARG A 81 12.92 4.18 -3.91
C ARG A 81 11.60 3.78 -4.56
N ALA A 82 10.85 4.72 -5.14
CA ALA A 82 9.58 4.45 -5.83
C ALA A 82 9.80 3.54 -7.05
N ASP A 83 10.85 3.78 -7.84
CA ASP A 83 11.23 2.93 -8.97
C ASP A 83 11.52 1.50 -8.51
N SER A 84 12.19 1.35 -7.37
CA SER A 84 12.43 0.06 -6.74
C SER A 84 11.16 -0.61 -6.19
N CYS A 85 10.05 0.11 -6.04
CA CYS A 85 8.76 -0.46 -5.62
C CYS A 85 7.89 -0.95 -6.79
N LYS A 86 8.28 -0.68 -8.04
CA LYS A 86 7.56 -1.13 -9.23
C LYS A 86 7.69 -2.67 -9.38
N PRO A 87 6.68 -3.37 -9.93
CA PRO A 87 6.69 -4.83 -10.05
C PRO A 87 7.94 -5.41 -10.72
N GLU A 88 8.48 -4.73 -11.73
CA GLU A 88 9.67 -5.12 -12.47
C GLU A 88 10.98 -4.97 -11.66
N ASN A 89 10.96 -4.19 -10.58
CA ASN A 89 12.14 -3.82 -9.80
C ASN A 89 12.08 -4.26 -8.33
N GLU A 90 10.90 -4.62 -7.80
CA GLU A 90 10.70 -4.91 -6.37
C GLU A 90 11.56 -6.04 -5.82
N TRP A 91 12.06 -6.93 -6.69
CA TRP A 91 13.04 -7.95 -6.33
C TRP A 91 14.30 -7.37 -5.69
N LYS A 92 14.73 -6.15 -6.07
CA LYS A 92 15.90 -5.47 -5.48
C LYS A 92 15.64 -5.14 -4.01
N LEU A 93 14.43 -4.69 -3.69
CA LEU A 93 14.03 -4.42 -2.31
C LEU A 93 13.86 -5.71 -1.53
N PHE A 94 13.21 -6.71 -2.13
CA PHE A 94 12.95 -7.98 -1.46
C PHE A 94 14.26 -8.68 -1.08
N ALA A 95 15.28 -8.64 -1.95
CA ALA A 95 16.59 -9.20 -1.65
C ALA A 95 17.30 -8.56 -0.43
N MET A 96 16.95 -7.32 -0.06
CA MET A 96 17.52 -6.66 1.12
C MET A 96 16.82 -7.05 2.43
N TYR A 97 15.57 -7.52 2.36
CA TYR A 97 14.74 -7.86 3.52
C TYR A 97 14.60 -9.37 3.72
N ALA A 98 14.67 -10.14 2.64
CA ALA A 98 14.58 -11.59 2.67
C ALA A 98 15.86 -12.19 3.28
N LYS A 99 15.69 -13.27 4.04
CA LYS A 99 16.84 -14.11 4.39
C LYS A 99 17.37 -14.79 3.12
N PRO A 100 18.68 -15.02 2.98
CA PRO A 100 19.24 -15.71 1.83
C PRO A 100 18.51 -17.04 1.57
N GLY A 101 17.94 -17.20 0.37
CA GLY A 101 17.23 -18.40 -0.05
C GLY A 101 15.81 -18.56 0.52
N SER A 102 15.21 -17.51 1.08
CA SER A 102 13.83 -17.53 1.59
C SER A 102 12.98 -16.46 0.92
N ASP A 103 11.67 -16.70 0.87
CA ASP A 103 10.69 -15.67 0.52
C ASP A 103 10.50 -14.68 1.68
N LEU A 104 9.89 -13.53 1.39
CA LEU A 104 9.54 -12.55 2.42
C LEU A 104 8.39 -13.05 3.30
N THR A 105 8.51 -12.84 4.60
CA THR A 105 7.42 -13.10 5.55
C THR A 105 6.39 -11.96 5.50
N PRO A 106 5.17 -12.15 6.03
CA PRO A 106 4.19 -11.06 6.17
C PRO A 106 4.75 -9.84 6.92
N VAL A 107 5.54 -10.09 7.96
CA VAL A 107 6.16 -9.03 8.77
C VAL A 107 7.18 -8.23 7.94
N ASP A 108 7.89 -8.86 7.00
CA ASP A 108 8.83 -8.16 6.14
C ASP A 108 8.13 -7.28 5.11
N TYR A 109 6.99 -7.74 4.56
CA TYR A 109 6.13 -6.88 3.74
C TYR A 109 5.61 -5.67 4.52
N PHE A 110 5.16 -5.86 5.76
CA PHE A 110 4.70 -4.74 6.60
C PHE A 110 5.81 -3.74 6.90
N LYS A 111 7.02 -4.21 7.21
CA LYS A 111 8.20 -3.34 7.37
C LYS A 111 8.45 -2.51 6.12
N LEU A 112 8.40 -3.13 4.93
CA LEU A 112 8.59 -2.42 3.66
C LEU A 112 7.55 -1.31 3.47
N ILE A 113 6.27 -1.58 3.76
CA ILE A 113 5.20 -0.58 3.64
C ILE A 113 5.40 0.57 4.62
N ILE A 114 5.68 0.26 5.89
CA ILE A 114 5.91 1.25 6.95
C ILE A 114 7.11 2.14 6.58
N THR A 115 8.24 1.54 6.21
CA THR A 115 9.45 2.28 5.82
C THR A 115 9.20 3.22 4.63
N ASN A 116 8.43 2.79 3.63
CA ASN A 116 8.09 3.69 2.50
C ASN A 116 7.26 4.90 2.96
N MET A 117 6.35 4.71 3.92
CA MET A 117 5.58 5.83 4.49
C MET A 117 6.44 6.76 5.35
N GLU A 118 7.42 6.23 6.08
CA GLU A 118 8.38 7.05 6.82
C GLU A 118 9.26 7.89 5.89
N PHE A 119 9.68 7.35 4.75
CA PHE A 119 10.40 8.11 3.73
C PHE A 119 9.56 9.25 3.15
N LEU A 120 8.30 8.97 2.80
CA LEU A 120 7.38 10.01 2.34
C LEU A 120 7.15 11.09 3.40
N ALA A 121 6.96 10.69 4.67
CA ALA A 121 6.82 11.63 5.78
C ALA A 121 8.09 12.46 6.03
N SER A 122 9.26 11.97 5.62
CA SER A 122 10.52 12.71 5.69
C SER A 122 10.70 13.68 4.51
N TYR A 123 10.11 13.37 3.36
CA TYR A 123 10.06 14.24 2.18
C TYR A 123 8.99 15.34 2.28
N ALA A 124 7.83 15.05 2.87
CA ALA A 124 6.73 16.00 2.95
C ALA A 124 7.09 17.40 3.53
N PRO A 125 8.03 17.55 4.49
CA PRO A 125 8.50 18.86 4.95
C PRO A 125 9.50 19.57 4.02
N SER A 126 10.12 18.86 3.06
CA SER A 126 11.06 19.47 2.10
C SER A 126 10.34 20.18 0.95
N VAL A 127 9.10 19.79 0.68
CA VAL A 127 8.15 20.51 -0.16
C VAL A 127 7.17 21.27 0.71
N GLU A 128 6.59 22.38 0.24
CA GLU A 128 5.45 22.95 0.96
C GLU A 128 4.28 21.96 0.87
N PHE A 129 3.94 21.29 1.97
CA PHE A 129 2.93 20.22 1.98
C PHE A 129 1.58 20.67 1.38
N ASN A 130 1.18 21.92 1.61
CA ASN A 130 -0.04 22.46 1.01
C ASN A 130 0.09 22.58 -0.52
N GLU A 131 1.24 23.01 -1.02
CA GLU A 131 1.53 23.06 -2.46
C GLU A 131 1.52 21.65 -3.06
N PHE A 132 2.17 20.69 -2.39
CA PHE A 132 2.11 19.27 -2.76
C PHE A 132 0.69 18.74 -2.85
N ARG A 133 -0.18 19.14 -1.91
CA ARG A 133 -1.56 18.68 -1.79
C ARG A 133 -2.54 19.37 -2.74
N SER A 134 -2.39 20.65 -3.05
CA SER A 134 -3.46 21.41 -3.74
C SER A 134 -3.02 22.20 -4.97
N ALA A 135 -1.72 22.34 -5.24
CA ALA A 135 -1.28 23.13 -6.38
C ALA A 135 -1.65 22.46 -7.71
N ASN A 136 -1.95 23.28 -8.72
CA ASN A 136 -1.90 22.86 -10.11
C ASN A 136 -0.42 22.86 -10.53
N VAL A 137 0.06 21.76 -11.09
CA VAL A 137 1.50 21.54 -11.28
C VAL A 137 1.78 21.09 -12.70
N GLU A 138 2.92 21.52 -13.22
CA GLU A 138 3.43 21.04 -14.50
C GLU A 138 3.89 19.58 -14.38
N PRO A 139 3.75 18.75 -15.43
CA PRO A 139 4.08 17.32 -15.39
C PRO A 139 5.50 16.99 -14.93
N GLU A 140 6.49 17.82 -15.27
CA GLU A 140 7.91 17.58 -14.93
C GLU A 140 8.36 18.31 -13.66
N SER A 141 7.43 18.96 -12.95
CA SER A 141 7.76 19.67 -11.72
C SER A 141 8.18 18.70 -10.60
N THR A 142 9.04 19.18 -9.70
CA THR A 142 9.45 18.49 -8.45
C THR A 142 8.25 17.98 -7.67
N ILE A 143 7.16 18.77 -7.60
CA ILE A 143 5.93 18.36 -6.93
C ILE A 143 5.26 17.20 -7.66
N ASN A 144 5.07 17.28 -8.98
CA ASN A 144 4.42 16.21 -9.72
C ASN A 144 5.21 14.89 -9.63
N ARG A 145 6.53 14.96 -9.73
CA ARG A 145 7.43 13.81 -9.50
C ARG A 145 7.24 13.19 -8.11
N GLY A 146 7.14 14.02 -7.07
CA GLY A 146 6.79 13.54 -5.72
C GLY A 146 5.39 12.91 -5.63
N ARG A 147 4.40 13.45 -6.35
CA ARG A 147 3.03 12.89 -6.42
C ARG A 147 3.03 11.50 -7.08
N GLU A 148 3.81 11.31 -8.14
CA GLU A 148 4.01 10.01 -8.79
C GLU A 148 4.68 9.00 -7.86
N ALA A 149 5.68 9.44 -7.07
CA ALA A 149 6.29 8.60 -6.04
C ALA A 149 5.27 8.16 -4.98
N LEU A 150 4.42 9.07 -4.49
CA LEU A 150 3.33 8.75 -3.56
C LEU A 150 2.37 7.70 -4.15
N MET A 151 1.89 7.90 -5.38
CA MET A 151 1.01 6.94 -6.04
C MET A 151 1.68 5.58 -6.22
N THR A 152 2.99 5.56 -6.51
CA THR A 152 3.76 4.33 -6.63
C THR A 152 3.84 3.59 -5.29
N PHE A 153 4.12 4.27 -4.18
CA PHE A 153 4.11 3.66 -2.86
C PHE A 153 2.74 3.15 -2.44
N ALA A 154 1.68 3.90 -2.73
CA ALA A 154 0.32 3.50 -2.39
C ALA A 154 -0.08 2.21 -3.14
N THR A 155 0.20 2.13 -4.44
CA THR A 155 -0.08 0.92 -5.23
C THR A 155 0.82 -0.25 -4.87
N SER A 156 2.08 -0.02 -4.47
CA SER A 156 2.97 -1.08 -4.00
C SER A 156 2.51 -1.63 -2.65
N ALA A 157 2.01 -0.75 -1.76
CA ALA A 157 1.52 -1.15 -0.45
C ALA A 157 0.32 -2.10 -0.56
N ASP A 158 -0.63 -1.85 -1.46
CA ASP A 158 -1.71 -2.80 -1.76
C ASP A 158 -1.15 -4.16 -2.19
N ARG A 159 -0.29 -4.21 -3.22
CA ARG A 159 0.29 -5.47 -3.71
C ARG A 159 1.00 -6.25 -2.60
N TRP A 160 1.79 -5.56 -1.80
CA TRP A 160 2.56 -6.18 -0.71
C TRP A 160 1.66 -6.61 0.45
N MET A 161 0.60 -5.87 0.75
CA MET A 161 -0.44 -6.27 1.71
C MET A 161 -1.15 -7.55 1.25
N GLN A 162 -1.52 -7.65 -0.03
CA GLN A 162 -2.14 -8.86 -0.57
C GLN A 162 -1.19 -10.07 -0.49
N LYS A 163 0.10 -9.87 -0.79
CA LYS A 163 1.14 -10.92 -0.64
C LYS A 163 1.29 -11.34 0.82
N ALA A 164 1.32 -10.39 1.75
CA ALA A 164 1.42 -10.65 3.19
C ALA A 164 0.23 -11.47 3.70
N ILE A 165 -0.99 -11.06 3.37
CA ILE A 165 -2.22 -11.75 3.83
C ILE A 165 -2.35 -13.13 3.18
N SER A 166 -1.88 -13.31 1.94
CA SER A 166 -1.96 -14.60 1.26
C SER A 166 -0.87 -15.60 1.70
N HIS A 167 0.11 -15.16 2.48
CA HIS A 167 1.21 -16.01 2.93
C HIS A 167 0.74 -17.02 4.01
N PRO A 168 1.25 -18.26 4.02
CA PRO A 168 0.85 -19.27 5.01
C PRO A 168 0.98 -18.81 6.48
N GLU A 169 2.09 -18.17 6.84
CA GLU A 169 2.31 -17.62 8.19
C GLU A 169 1.29 -16.55 8.64
N ALA A 170 0.52 -15.96 7.71
CA ALA A 170 -0.50 -14.98 8.07
C ALA A 170 -1.63 -15.60 8.90
N GLU A 171 -1.98 -16.86 8.60
CA GLU A 171 -2.98 -17.62 9.36
C GLU A 171 -2.47 -17.90 10.78
N GLU A 172 -1.22 -18.37 10.91
CA GLU A 172 -0.58 -18.64 12.21
C GLU A 172 -0.50 -17.40 13.11
N LYS A 173 -0.41 -16.22 12.51
CA LYS A 173 -0.35 -14.92 13.19
C LYS A 173 -1.73 -14.29 13.41
N GLY A 174 -2.82 -14.98 13.10
CA GLY A 174 -4.19 -14.49 13.32
C GLY A 174 -4.61 -13.33 12.41
N MET A 175 -3.86 -13.06 11.33
CA MET A 175 -4.07 -11.90 10.45
C MET A 175 -5.42 -11.97 9.72
N HIS A 176 -5.92 -13.17 9.44
CA HIS A 176 -7.20 -13.37 8.75
C HIS A 176 -8.41 -13.13 9.66
N THR A 177 -8.19 -13.04 10.97
CA THR A 177 -9.23 -12.74 11.96
C THR A 177 -9.13 -11.33 12.52
N ASP A 178 -8.04 -10.61 12.23
CA ASP A 178 -7.86 -9.21 12.61
C ASP A 178 -8.67 -8.30 11.68
N SER A 179 -9.84 -7.87 12.16
CA SER A 179 -10.73 -7.01 11.38
C SER A 179 -10.12 -5.66 11.00
N GLU A 180 -9.26 -5.08 11.86
CA GLU A 180 -8.63 -3.78 11.59
C GLU A 180 -7.55 -3.90 10.51
N LEU A 181 -6.79 -5.00 10.51
CA LEU A 181 -5.83 -5.30 9.45
C LEU A 181 -6.54 -5.58 8.12
N LEU A 182 -7.64 -6.33 8.14
CA LEU A 182 -8.43 -6.59 6.93
C LEU A 182 -9.09 -5.33 6.36
N GLU A 183 -9.59 -4.44 7.22
CA GLU A 183 -10.08 -3.11 6.81
C GLU A 183 -8.95 -2.29 6.17
N SER A 184 -7.75 -2.33 6.76
CA SER A 184 -6.56 -1.67 6.20
C SER A 184 -6.23 -2.19 4.79
N ALA A 185 -6.32 -3.51 4.57
CA ALA A 185 -6.11 -4.09 3.25
C ALA A 185 -7.14 -3.62 2.21
N GLN A 186 -8.39 -3.43 2.63
CA GLN A 186 -9.43 -2.88 1.76
C GLN A 186 -9.14 -1.41 1.40
N HIS A 187 -8.71 -0.60 2.37
CA HIS A 187 -8.30 0.79 2.12
C HIS A 187 -7.13 0.89 1.14
N LEU A 188 -6.11 0.05 1.28
CA LEU A 188 -4.99 0.01 0.33
C LEU A 188 -5.44 -0.41 -1.08
N ALA A 189 -6.33 -1.41 -1.19
CA ALA A 189 -6.91 -1.80 -2.47
C ALA A 189 -7.76 -0.66 -3.10
N TRP A 190 -8.47 0.12 -2.29
CA TRP A 190 -9.18 1.31 -2.76
C TRP A 190 -8.23 2.38 -3.28
N ASN A 191 -7.08 2.62 -2.64
CA ASN A 191 -6.08 3.56 -3.15
C ASN A 191 -5.65 3.19 -4.57
N THR A 192 -5.35 1.91 -4.85
CA THR A 192 -4.98 1.45 -6.19
C THR A 192 -6.07 1.79 -7.22
N ARG A 193 -7.34 1.55 -6.88
CA ARG A 193 -8.48 1.85 -7.77
C ARG A 193 -8.64 3.34 -8.01
N LEU A 194 -8.57 4.16 -6.97
CA LEU A 194 -8.68 5.62 -7.07
C LEU A 194 -7.55 6.21 -7.93
N ILE A 195 -6.32 5.71 -7.75
CA ILE A 195 -5.16 6.11 -8.56
C ILE A 195 -5.36 5.75 -10.02
N GLN A 196 -5.88 4.56 -10.33
CA GLN A 196 -6.18 4.15 -11.71
C GLN A 196 -7.24 5.04 -12.35
N GLN A 197 -8.35 5.30 -11.65
CA GLN A 197 -9.40 6.20 -12.12
C GLN A 197 -8.87 7.62 -12.36
N TYR A 198 -8.05 8.14 -11.45
CA TYR A 198 -7.40 9.44 -11.60
C TYR A 198 -6.52 9.50 -12.85
N LYS A 199 -5.65 8.50 -13.06
CA LYS A 199 -4.77 8.43 -14.23
C LYS A 199 -5.54 8.28 -15.54
N GLN A 200 -6.73 7.70 -15.51
CA GLN A 200 -7.60 7.52 -16.68
C GLN A 200 -8.50 8.73 -16.96
N GLY A 201 -8.57 9.70 -16.04
CA GLY A 201 -9.51 10.81 -16.13
C GLY A 201 -10.95 10.42 -15.80
N ASP A 202 -11.15 9.27 -15.16
CA ASP A 202 -12.46 8.66 -14.85
C ASP A 202 -12.93 8.98 -13.41
N MET A 203 -12.37 10.02 -12.80
CA MET A 203 -12.80 10.45 -11.46
C MET A 203 -14.16 11.14 -11.51
N PRO A 204 -14.97 11.05 -10.45
CA PRO A 204 -16.22 11.81 -10.36
C PRO A 204 -16.01 13.31 -10.59
N PRO A 205 -16.92 14.00 -11.28
CA PRO A 205 -16.81 15.44 -11.52
C PRO A 205 -16.58 16.23 -10.22
N GLY A 206 -15.64 17.16 -10.25
CA GLY A 206 -15.27 17.96 -9.08
C GLY A 206 -14.27 17.31 -8.14
N THR A 207 -13.83 16.06 -8.39
CA THR A 207 -12.75 15.45 -7.62
C THR A 207 -11.41 16.06 -8.02
N SER A 208 -10.67 16.56 -7.04
CA SER A 208 -9.36 17.18 -7.22
C SER A 208 -8.22 16.23 -6.85
N TRP A 209 -6.99 16.59 -7.22
CA TRP A 209 -5.80 15.92 -6.71
C TRP A 209 -5.75 15.94 -5.17
N GLN A 210 -6.18 17.03 -4.54
CA GLN A 210 -6.22 17.15 -3.10
C GLN A 210 -7.07 16.04 -2.46
N ASP A 211 -8.24 15.74 -3.01
CA ASP A 211 -9.11 14.68 -2.51
C ASP A 211 -8.46 13.30 -2.63
N LEU A 212 -7.78 13.04 -3.75
CA LEU A 212 -7.03 11.81 -3.95
C LEU A 212 -5.85 11.69 -2.96
N CYS A 213 -5.07 12.76 -2.82
CA CYS A 213 -3.93 12.82 -1.90
C CYS A 213 -4.37 12.55 -0.46
N ASP A 214 -5.46 13.17 -0.02
CA ASP A 214 -6.02 12.96 1.31
C ASP A 214 -6.47 11.52 1.54
N ALA A 215 -7.19 10.94 0.56
CA ALA A 215 -7.65 9.56 0.63
C ALA A 215 -6.47 8.58 0.74
N ILE A 216 -5.40 8.79 -0.05
CA ILE A 216 -4.19 7.97 -0.02
C ILE A 216 -3.51 8.08 1.34
N LEU A 217 -3.18 9.30 1.78
CA LEU A 217 -2.42 9.53 3.01
C LEU A 217 -3.17 9.01 4.25
N LEU A 218 -4.49 9.22 4.31
CA LEU A 218 -5.33 8.72 5.39
C LEU A 218 -5.32 7.18 5.44
N SER A 219 -5.58 6.54 4.30
CA SER A 219 -5.62 5.08 4.18
C SER A 219 -4.27 4.45 4.55
N MET A 220 -3.17 5.03 4.05
CA MET A 220 -1.82 4.57 4.38
C MET A 220 -1.51 4.74 5.87
N HIS A 221 -1.91 5.85 6.49
CA HIS A 221 -1.69 6.09 7.91
C HIS A 221 -2.43 5.07 8.80
N LEU A 222 -3.71 4.80 8.49
CA LEU A 222 -4.49 3.78 9.18
C LEU A 222 -3.85 2.40 9.04
N ALA A 223 -3.44 2.04 7.81
CA ALA A 223 -2.78 0.77 7.55
C ALA A 223 -1.47 0.64 8.35
N VAL A 224 -0.61 1.66 8.35
CA VAL A 224 0.66 1.66 9.11
C VAL A 224 0.41 1.41 10.60
N LYS A 225 -0.55 2.11 11.21
CA LYS A 225 -0.87 1.94 12.63
C LYS A 225 -1.27 0.50 12.98
N ASN A 226 -2.03 -0.15 12.11
CA ASN A 226 -2.46 -1.54 12.33
C ASN A 226 -1.32 -2.53 12.05
N MET A 227 -0.51 -2.26 11.03
CA MET A 227 0.71 -2.99 10.71
C MET A 227 1.84 -2.81 11.74
N GLU A 228 1.87 -1.78 12.58
CA GLU A 228 2.94 -1.59 13.58
C GLU A 228 2.90 -2.67 14.68
N ARG A 229 1.70 -3.14 15.03
CA ARG A 229 1.50 -4.30 15.91
C ARG A 229 2.28 -5.50 15.34
N TYR A 230 2.17 -5.63 14.00
CA TYR A 230 2.98 -6.40 13.03
C TYR A 230 4.42 -6.72 13.46
N VAL A 231 5.09 -5.60 13.67
CA VAL A 231 6.52 -5.42 13.44
C VAL A 231 7.23 -5.17 14.75
N GLY A 232 6.55 -4.52 15.71
CA GLY A 232 7.07 -4.24 17.05
C GLY A 232 7.04 -5.42 18.03
N GLY A 233 6.56 -6.59 17.61
CA GLY A 233 6.56 -7.80 18.44
C GLY A 233 5.57 -7.79 19.61
N LYS A 234 4.63 -6.84 19.66
CA LYS A 234 3.59 -6.75 20.70
C LYS A 234 2.39 -7.62 20.33
N TRP A 235 2.62 -8.93 20.30
CA TRP A 235 1.66 -9.99 20.00
C TRP A 235 1.24 -10.73 21.27
N GLU A 236 0.88 -10.00 22.31
CA GLU A 236 0.49 -10.57 23.60
C GLU A 236 -0.88 -10.03 24.02
#